data_AF-A0A382PT65-F1
#
_entry.id   AF-A0A382PT65-F1
#
_cell.length_a   1.000
_cell.length_b   1.000
_cell.length_c   1.000
_cell.angle_alpha   90.00
_cell.angle_beta   90.00
_cell.angle_gamma   90.00
#
_symmetry.space_group_name_H-M   'P 1'
#
loop_
_entity.id
_entity.type
_entity.pdbx_description
1 polymer ?
#
loop_
_entity_poly.entity_id
_entity_poly.type
_entity_poly.pdbx_seq_one_letter_code
_entity_poly.pdbx_strand_id
1 'polypeptide(L)'
;AVLGPIGINRSDVIQGRSFRQDRNYREPWYDAGFKGSNVFDVTGPPVLFSDGGWNHEGAVAYMGLVATSTSIVEFLDHYFVWGEGIGKVKSNAYGTGWRYHTGSLPGTQALAMQRDNGINYVTLFNKRPGGGDSYNMQIKQKIDEIIGLGVLN
;
A
#
# COMPACT_ATOMS: atom_id res chain seq x y z
N ALA A 1 -17.92 -10.32 -0.20
CA ALA A 1 -16.49 -10.05 0.08
C ALA A 1 -15.67 -10.52 -1.12
N VAL A 2 -14.81 -9.67 -1.69
CA VAL A 2 -14.07 -9.97 -2.94
C VAL A 2 -12.76 -10.74 -2.74
N LEU A 3 -12.19 -10.70 -1.53
CA LEU A 3 -10.87 -11.27 -1.24
C LEU A 3 -10.89 -12.78 -0.96
N GLY A 4 -11.87 -13.25 -0.18
CA GLY A 4 -11.97 -14.68 0.19
C GLY A 4 -12.08 -15.64 -1.01
N PRO A 5 -12.88 -15.34 -2.06
CA PRO A 5 -12.96 -16.18 -3.25
C PRO A 5 -11.65 -16.37 -4.02
N ILE A 6 -10.70 -15.43 -3.90
CA ILE A 6 -9.38 -15.51 -4.53
C ILE A 6 -8.30 -16.01 -3.55
N GLY A 7 -8.69 -16.68 -2.47
CA GLY A 7 -7.75 -17.32 -1.54
C GLY A 7 -7.08 -16.39 -0.52
N ILE A 8 -7.37 -15.08 -0.54
CA ILE A 8 -6.81 -14.15 0.44
C ILE A 8 -7.50 -14.34 1.80
N ASN A 9 -6.71 -14.67 2.83
CA ASN A 9 -7.22 -14.82 4.18
C ASN A 9 -7.63 -13.45 4.75
N ARG A 10 -8.77 -13.41 5.46
CA ARG A 10 -9.25 -12.20 6.15
C ARG A 10 -8.25 -11.68 7.19
N SER A 11 -7.37 -12.52 7.73
CA SER A 11 -6.33 -12.08 8.67
C SER A 11 -5.16 -11.34 8.00
N ASP A 12 -5.04 -11.41 6.67
CA ASP A 12 -3.93 -10.79 5.94
C ASP A 12 -4.29 -9.42 5.35
N VAL A 13 -5.57 -9.02 5.47
CA VAL A 13 -6.06 -7.67 5.17
C VAL A 13 -6.94 -7.24 6.33
N ILE A 14 -6.41 -6.37 7.19
CA ILE A 14 -7.05 -5.91 8.42
C ILE A 14 -7.27 -4.41 8.38
N GLN A 15 -8.19 -3.93 9.24
CA GLN A 15 -8.33 -2.53 9.55
C GLN A 15 -7.17 -2.09 10.47
N GLY A 16 -6.42 -1.07 10.07
CA GLY A 16 -5.40 -0.42 10.90
C GLY A 16 -6.02 0.41 12.02
N ARG A 17 -5.19 0.75 13.02
CA ARG A 17 -5.66 1.39 14.26
C ARG A 17 -5.03 2.74 14.51
N SER A 18 -5.83 3.68 14.98
CA SER A 18 -5.36 5.03 15.30
C SER A 18 -4.42 5.03 16.51
N PHE A 19 -4.72 4.22 17.53
CA PHE A 19 -3.92 4.13 18.74
C PHE A 19 -3.01 2.91 18.72
N ARG A 20 -1.76 3.13 19.13
CA ARG A 20 -0.73 2.09 19.16
C ARG A 20 -1.12 0.87 20.00
N GLN A 21 -1.83 1.09 21.11
CA GLN A 21 -2.26 0.02 22.03
C GLN A 21 -3.30 -0.93 21.43
N ASP A 22 -4.03 -0.49 20.40
CA ASP A 22 -5.09 -1.27 19.76
C ASP A 22 -4.59 -2.03 18.52
N ARG A 23 -3.36 -1.74 18.06
CA ARG A 23 -2.77 -2.32 16.85
C ARG A 23 -2.63 -3.82 16.94
N ASN A 24 -2.91 -4.48 15.82
CA ASN A 24 -2.56 -5.88 15.65
C ASN A 24 -1.03 -6.04 15.55
N TYR A 25 -0.48 -7.16 16.00
CA TYR A 25 0.96 -7.44 15.88
C TYR A 25 1.47 -7.46 14.42
N ARG A 26 0.57 -7.62 13.44
CA ARG A 26 0.86 -7.56 11.99
C ARG A 26 0.84 -6.15 11.40
N GLU A 27 0.36 -5.16 12.15
CA GLU A 27 0.42 -3.76 11.73
C GLU A 27 1.87 -3.25 11.85
N PRO A 28 2.40 -2.55 10.83
CA PRO A 28 3.79 -2.14 10.85
C PRO A 28 4.03 -1.09 11.94
N TRP A 29 5.26 -1.02 12.41
CA TRP A 29 5.71 0.16 13.14
C TRP A 29 5.94 1.31 12.16
N TYR A 30 5.05 2.31 12.18
CA TYR A 30 5.13 3.49 11.32
C TYR A 30 6.27 4.44 11.75
N ASP A 31 7.30 4.59 10.93
CA ASP A 31 8.40 5.54 11.15
C ASP A 31 8.07 6.90 10.49
N ALA A 32 7.11 7.62 11.09
CA ALA A 32 6.69 8.93 10.60
C ALA A 32 7.67 10.04 10.98
N GLY A 33 8.25 9.99 12.18
CA GLY A 33 9.24 10.95 12.67
C GLY A 33 8.70 12.36 13.00
N PHE A 34 7.41 12.64 12.80
CA PHE A 34 6.81 13.95 13.11
C PHE A 34 5.47 13.84 13.84
N LYS A 35 5.10 14.95 14.50
CA LYS A 35 3.86 15.09 15.28
C LYS A 35 2.86 16.03 14.60
N GLY A 36 1.59 15.89 14.95
CA GLY A 36 0.52 16.81 14.56
C GLY A 36 -0.61 16.85 15.58
N SER A 37 -1.68 17.57 15.25
CA SER A 37 -2.86 17.69 16.12
C SER A 37 -3.49 16.32 16.39
N ASN A 38 -3.84 16.07 17.64
CA ASN A 38 -4.62 14.89 18.01
C ASN A 38 -6.07 15.08 17.54
N VAL A 39 -6.56 14.19 16.66
CA VAL A 39 -7.92 14.31 16.11
C VAL A 39 -9.00 13.82 17.09
N PHE A 40 -8.61 13.15 18.17
CA PHE A 40 -9.50 12.64 19.20
C PHE A 40 -9.58 13.56 20.43
N ASP A 41 -8.62 14.47 20.57
CA ASP A 41 -8.60 15.53 21.58
C ASP A 41 -7.94 16.77 20.97
N VAL A 42 -8.76 17.65 20.39
CA VAL A 42 -8.30 18.86 19.69
C VAL A 42 -7.67 19.90 20.62
N THR A 43 -7.87 19.77 21.93
CA THR A 43 -7.26 20.63 22.96
C THR A 43 -6.01 20.02 23.59
N GLY A 44 -5.75 18.74 23.32
CA GLY A 44 -4.64 17.98 23.86
C GLY A 44 -3.30 18.28 23.19
N PRO A 45 -2.21 17.70 23.72
CA PRO A 45 -0.88 17.86 23.14
C PRO A 45 -0.77 17.19 21.77
N PRO A 46 0.17 17.63 20.91
CA PRO A 46 0.46 16.95 19.66
C PRO A 46 0.93 15.51 19.86
N VAL A 47 0.45 14.61 19.00
CA VAL A 47 0.77 13.18 18.98
C VAL A 47 1.58 12.84 17.73
N LEU A 48 2.25 11.67 17.71
CA LEU A 48 2.82 11.17 16.46
C LEU A 48 1.70 11.04 15.44
N PHE A 49 1.94 11.48 14.20
CA PHE A 49 0.85 11.60 13.24
C PHE A 49 0.19 10.24 12.92
N SER A 50 0.98 9.16 12.93
CA SER A 50 0.49 7.79 12.81
C SER A 50 -0.31 7.29 14.01
N ASP A 51 -0.15 7.92 15.18
CA ASP A 51 -0.66 7.46 16.48
C ASP A 51 -1.69 8.46 17.03
N GLY A 52 -2.75 8.72 16.25
CA GLY A 52 -3.85 9.62 16.63
C GLY A 52 -3.85 10.98 15.93
N GLY A 53 -2.90 11.23 15.01
CA GLY A 53 -2.94 12.40 14.12
C GLY A 53 -3.96 12.29 12.98
N TRP A 54 -4.53 11.10 12.79
CA TRP A 54 -5.71 10.85 11.97
C TRP A 54 -6.57 9.75 12.60
N ASN A 55 -7.76 9.55 12.02
CA ASN A 55 -8.66 8.47 12.36
C ASN A 55 -8.58 7.35 11.30
N HIS A 56 -7.84 6.27 11.59
CA HIS A 56 -7.71 5.10 10.72
C HIS A 56 -9.08 4.42 10.51
N GLU A 57 -9.83 4.25 11.59
CA GLU A 57 -11.11 3.55 11.63
C GLU A 57 -12.17 4.24 10.77
N GLY A 58 -12.16 5.57 10.74
CA GLY A 58 -13.01 6.38 9.86
C GLY A 58 -12.58 6.37 8.39
N ALA A 59 -11.43 5.76 8.08
CA ALA A 59 -10.80 5.83 6.76
C ALA A 59 -10.60 4.47 6.09
N VAL A 60 -11.30 3.43 6.55
CA VAL A 60 -11.26 2.06 6.03
C VAL A 60 -11.33 1.97 4.50
N ALA A 61 -12.12 2.86 3.87
CA ALA A 61 -12.38 2.81 2.43
C ALA A 61 -11.25 3.36 1.55
N TYR A 62 -10.31 4.17 2.09
CA TYR A 62 -9.33 4.88 1.26
C TYR A 62 -7.90 4.95 1.82
N MET A 63 -7.67 4.63 3.10
CA MET A 63 -6.32 4.56 3.67
C MET A 63 -6.18 3.61 4.88
N GLY A 64 -7.28 3.16 5.47
CA GLY A 64 -7.31 2.45 6.74
C GLY A 64 -6.93 0.98 6.71
N LEU A 65 -6.54 0.43 5.57
CA LEU A 65 -6.24 -1.00 5.44
C LEU A 65 -4.75 -1.30 5.61
N VAL A 66 -4.46 -2.36 6.35
CA VAL A 66 -3.14 -2.96 6.52
C VAL A 66 -3.18 -4.32 5.84
N ALA A 67 -2.22 -4.57 4.95
CA ALA A 67 -2.16 -5.82 4.20
C ALA A 67 -0.72 -6.33 4.05
N THR A 68 -0.60 -7.64 3.86
CA THR A 68 0.69 -8.25 3.48
C THR A 68 0.98 -8.01 2.00
N SER A 69 2.26 -8.00 1.60
CA SER A 69 2.64 -7.90 0.19
C SER A 69 2.07 -9.07 -0.62
N THR A 70 2.08 -10.29 -0.08
CA THR A 70 1.52 -11.49 -0.71
C THR A 70 0.04 -11.33 -1.04
N SER A 71 -0.77 -10.84 -0.09
CA SER A 71 -2.20 -10.62 -0.35
C SER A 71 -2.46 -9.57 -1.41
N ILE A 72 -1.63 -8.52 -1.45
CA ILE A 72 -1.74 -7.51 -2.50
C ILE A 72 -1.34 -8.10 -3.85
N VAL A 73 -0.25 -8.88 -3.94
CA VAL A 73 0.15 -9.55 -5.20
C VAL A 73 -0.94 -10.49 -5.70
N GLU A 74 -1.51 -11.33 -4.82
CA GLU A 74 -2.64 -12.19 -5.16
C GLU A 74 -3.80 -11.34 -5.72
N PHE A 75 -4.14 -10.22 -5.07
CA PHE A 75 -5.16 -9.31 -5.58
C PHE A 75 -4.82 -8.76 -6.98
N LEU A 76 -3.54 -8.44 -7.26
CA LEU A 76 -3.08 -7.99 -8.57
C LEU A 76 -3.10 -9.09 -9.65
N ASP A 77 -3.10 -10.36 -9.26
CA ASP A 77 -3.22 -11.48 -10.21
C ASP A 77 -4.65 -11.63 -10.71
N HIS A 78 -5.64 -11.27 -9.89
CA HIS A 78 -7.06 -11.43 -10.21
C HIS A 78 -7.76 -10.16 -10.69
N TYR A 79 -7.29 -8.97 -10.33
CA TYR A 79 -8.00 -7.71 -10.61
C TYR A 79 -7.12 -6.62 -11.23
N PHE A 80 -7.72 -5.77 -12.06
CA PHE A 80 -7.07 -4.52 -12.50
C PHE A 80 -7.10 -3.46 -11.39
N VAL A 81 -5.98 -2.78 -11.17
CA VAL A 81 -5.87 -1.72 -10.14
C VAL A 81 -5.76 -0.30 -10.70
N TRP A 82 -6.00 -0.14 -12.00
CA TRP A 82 -5.90 1.16 -12.66
C TRP A 82 -6.81 1.24 -13.91
N GLY A 83 -7.10 2.47 -14.34
CA GLY A 83 -7.83 2.77 -15.56
C GLY A 83 -9.35 2.58 -15.44
N GLU A 84 -10.06 2.67 -16.57
CA GLU A 84 -11.52 2.54 -16.66
C GLU A 84 -12.05 1.15 -16.23
N GLY A 85 -11.16 0.18 -16.06
CA GLY A 85 -11.45 -1.18 -15.63
C GLY A 85 -11.08 -1.49 -14.19
N ILE A 86 -10.78 -0.49 -13.34
CA ILE A 86 -10.40 -0.74 -11.94
C ILE A 86 -11.42 -1.64 -11.22
N GLY A 87 -10.92 -2.67 -10.54
CA GLY A 87 -11.74 -3.67 -9.84
C GLY A 87 -12.39 -4.73 -10.74
N LYS A 88 -12.24 -4.68 -12.07
CA LYS A 88 -12.66 -5.79 -12.95
C LYS A 88 -11.69 -6.96 -12.86
N VAL A 89 -12.23 -8.17 -13.04
CA VAL A 89 -11.42 -9.40 -13.15
C VAL A 89 -10.44 -9.24 -14.32
N LYS A 90 -9.18 -9.59 -14.06
CA LYS A 90 -8.09 -9.50 -15.02
C LYS A 90 -8.31 -10.51 -16.14
N SER A 91 -8.24 -10.04 -17.38
CA SER A 91 -8.13 -10.93 -18.54
C SER A 91 -6.66 -11.03 -18.96
N ASN A 92 -6.31 -12.03 -19.77
CA ASN A 92 -4.96 -12.18 -20.34
C ASN A 92 -4.55 -11.03 -21.29
N ALA A 93 -5.45 -10.08 -21.54
CA ALA A 93 -5.15 -8.90 -22.35
C ALA A 93 -4.39 -7.87 -21.50
N TYR A 94 -3.07 -7.90 -21.61
CA TYR A 94 -2.21 -6.84 -21.10
C TYR A 94 -2.27 -5.66 -22.08
N GLY A 95 -3.10 -4.66 -21.78
CA GLY A 95 -3.07 -3.38 -22.48
C GLY A 95 -1.81 -2.59 -22.15
N THR A 96 -1.54 -1.55 -22.93
CA THR A 96 -0.34 -0.71 -22.79
C THR A 96 -0.50 0.34 -21.67
N GLY A 97 0.60 0.72 -21.03
CA GLY A 97 0.65 1.82 -20.06
C GLY A 97 0.93 1.42 -18.61
N TRP A 98 1.08 2.42 -17.74
CA TRP A 98 1.46 2.27 -16.34
C TRP A 98 0.26 1.87 -15.49
N ARG A 99 0.32 0.69 -14.83
CA ARG A 99 -0.77 0.16 -14.01
C ARG A 99 -0.28 -0.06 -12.60
N TYR A 100 -0.34 1.00 -11.80
CA TYR A 100 0.09 0.90 -10.42
C TYR A 100 -0.78 1.75 -9.50
N HIS A 101 -0.77 1.38 -8.23
CA HIS A 101 -1.32 2.18 -7.15
C HIS A 101 -0.22 2.42 -6.12
N THR A 102 -0.14 3.64 -5.58
CA THR A 102 0.78 3.98 -4.50
C THR A 102 0.02 4.29 -3.20
N GLY A 103 0.73 4.19 -2.09
CA GLY A 103 0.29 4.66 -0.78
C GLY A 103 1.43 5.41 -0.12
N SER A 104 1.13 6.47 0.64
CA SER A 104 2.14 7.31 1.27
C SER A 104 1.61 7.95 2.56
N LEU A 105 1.04 7.14 3.44
CA LEU A 105 0.67 7.62 4.76
C LEU A 105 1.94 7.97 5.56
N PRO A 106 1.92 9.01 6.42
CA PRO A 106 2.96 9.27 7.40
C PRO A 106 3.50 8.02 8.09
N GLY A 107 4.79 7.75 7.85
CA GLY A 107 5.48 6.57 8.37
C GLY A 107 5.28 5.28 7.56
N THR A 108 4.80 5.36 6.34
CA THR A 108 4.76 4.20 5.43
C THR A 108 4.74 4.63 3.97
N GLN A 109 5.18 3.75 3.09
CA GLN A 109 5.02 3.92 1.66
C GLN A 109 4.73 2.58 1.01
N ALA A 110 3.88 2.57 0.00
CA ALA A 110 3.48 1.37 -0.70
C ALA A 110 3.48 1.60 -2.22
N LEU A 111 3.76 0.53 -2.95
CA LEU A 111 3.53 0.43 -4.39
C LEU A 111 3.00 -0.96 -4.71
N ALA A 112 1.91 -1.00 -5.48
CA ALA A 112 1.38 -2.17 -6.11
C ALA A 112 1.50 -1.98 -7.62
N MET A 113 2.32 -2.80 -8.29
CA MET A 113 2.65 -2.67 -9.72
C MET A 113 2.08 -3.85 -10.50
N GLN A 114 1.42 -3.55 -11.63
CA GLN A 114 1.10 -4.50 -12.68
C GLN A 114 1.83 -4.09 -13.96
N ARG A 115 2.68 -4.97 -14.48
CA ARG A 115 3.37 -4.74 -15.75
C ARG A 115 2.59 -5.33 -16.94
N ASP A 116 2.92 -4.84 -18.12
CA ASP A 116 2.41 -5.30 -19.41
C ASP A 116 2.93 -6.70 -19.80
N ASN A 117 4.09 -7.10 -19.27
CA ASN A 117 4.67 -8.43 -19.44
C ASN A 117 4.12 -9.49 -18.47
N GLY A 118 3.05 -9.18 -17.74
CA GLY A 118 2.41 -10.10 -16.80
C GLY A 118 3.02 -10.16 -15.41
N ILE A 119 4.15 -9.48 -15.16
CA ILE A 119 4.77 -9.45 -13.83
C ILE A 119 4.03 -8.47 -12.92
N ASN A 120 3.61 -8.96 -11.76
CA ASN A 120 3.08 -8.16 -10.67
C ASN A 120 4.08 -8.12 -9.51
N TYR A 121 4.25 -6.97 -8.87
CA TYR A 121 5.06 -6.88 -7.65
C TYR A 121 4.55 -5.80 -6.71
N VAL A 122 4.88 -5.96 -5.43
CA VAL A 122 4.47 -5.06 -4.35
C VAL A 122 5.66 -4.72 -3.49
N THR A 123 5.77 -3.45 -3.11
CA THR A 123 6.75 -3.00 -2.11
C THR A 123 6.02 -2.24 -1.00
N LEU A 124 6.36 -2.57 0.24
CA LEU A 124 5.83 -1.96 1.45
C LEU A 124 7.00 -1.49 2.29
N PHE A 125 6.97 -0.23 2.67
CA PHE A 125 7.96 0.41 3.53
C PHE A 125 7.27 0.89 4.79
N ASN A 126 7.93 0.76 5.92
CA ASN A 126 7.49 1.32 7.20
C ASN A 126 8.03 2.75 7.41
N LYS A 127 8.38 3.44 6.31
CA LYS A 127 8.87 4.81 6.28
C LYS A 127 8.56 5.41 4.92
N ARG A 128 8.39 6.74 4.87
CA ARG A 128 8.40 7.53 3.64
C ARG A 128 9.47 8.63 3.74
N PRO A 129 10.03 9.11 2.63
CA PRO A 129 10.99 10.21 2.68
C PRO A 129 10.31 11.49 3.20
N GLY A 130 11.09 12.32 3.91
CA GLY A 130 10.67 13.66 4.33
C GLY A 130 10.73 14.72 3.22
N GLY A 131 11.28 14.36 2.05
CA GLY A 131 11.45 15.18 0.86
C GLY A 131 12.26 14.43 -0.20
N GLY A 132 12.23 14.88 -1.46
CA GLY A 132 12.88 14.20 -2.59
C GLY A 132 12.13 12.96 -3.08
N ASP A 133 12.84 12.08 -3.79
CA ASP A 133 12.24 10.93 -4.48
C ASP A 133 11.68 9.88 -3.51
N SER A 134 10.49 9.38 -3.81
CA SER A 134 9.84 8.30 -3.08
C SER A 134 10.61 6.97 -3.19
N TYR A 135 10.82 6.30 -2.07
CA TYR A 135 11.48 4.98 -1.99
C TYR A 135 10.83 3.96 -2.92
N ASN A 136 9.50 3.97 -3.04
CA ASN A 136 8.76 3.07 -3.91
C ASN A 136 9.03 3.32 -5.42
N MET A 137 9.35 4.55 -5.82
CA MET A 137 9.72 4.88 -7.19
C MET A 137 11.17 4.51 -7.48
N GLN A 138 12.07 4.74 -6.51
CA GLN A 138 13.46 4.29 -6.61
C GLN A 138 13.56 2.77 -6.73
N ILE A 139 12.80 2.03 -5.92
CA ILE A 139 12.82 0.57 -5.99
C ILE A 139 12.12 0.06 -7.25
N LYS A 140 11.04 0.71 -7.68
CA LYS A 140 10.43 0.44 -8.98
C LYS A 140 11.45 0.56 -10.10
N GLN A 141 12.21 1.65 -10.15
CA GLN A 141 13.23 1.85 -11.18
C GLN A 141 14.24 0.69 -11.17
N LYS A 142 14.76 0.31 -9.99
CA LYS A 142 15.71 -0.81 -9.87
C LYS A 142 15.11 -2.15 -10.28
N ILE A 143 13.87 -2.43 -9.87
CA ILE A 143 13.15 -3.65 -10.25
C ILE A 143 12.92 -3.67 -11.76
N ASP A 144 12.53 -2.54 -12.34
CA ASP A 144 12.30 -2.40 -13.77
C ASP A 144 13.59 -2.51 -14.58
N GLU A 145 14.73 -2.05 -14.04
CA GLU A 145 16.06 -2.31 -14.61
C GLU A 145 16.37 -3.81 -14.58
N ILE A 146 16.17 -4.49 -13.45
CA ILE A 146 16.43 -5.95 -13.32
C ILE A 146 15.52 -6.77 -14.26
N ILE A 147 14.23 -6.46 -14.28
CA ILE A 147 13.23 -7.15 -15.11
C ILE A 147 13.41 -6.76 -16.59
N GLY A 148 13.74 -5.50 -16.86
CA GLY A 148 14.00 -4.97 -18.20
C GLY A 148 15.31 -5.46 -18.81
N LEU A 149 16.31 -5.81 -17.99
CA LEU A 149 17.52 -6.54 -18.40
C LEU A 149 17.24 -8.02 -18.72
N GLY A 150 15.99 -8.48 -18.58
CA GLY A 150 15.55 -9.82 -18.96
C GLY A 150 15.38 -10.04 -20.46
N VAL A 151 15.54 -9.02 -21.31
CA VAL A 151 15.62 -9.18 -22.77
C VAL A 151 16.63 -8.17 -23.33
N LEU A 152 17.86 -8.64 -23.57
CA LEU A 152 18.65 -8.47 -24.80
C LEU A 152 20.07 -9.01 -24.54
N ASN A 153 20.26 -10.28 -24.91
CA ASN A 153 21.47 -10.66 -25.66
C ASN A 153 21.34 -10.09 -27.07
#